data_AF-A0A6J4QMC9-F1
#
_entry.id   AF-A0A6J4QMC9-F1
#
_cell.length_a   1.000
_cell.length_b   1.000
_cell.length_c   1.000
_cell.angle_alpha   90.00
_cell.angle_beta   90.00
_cell.angle_gamma   90.00
#
_symmetry.space_group_name_H-M   'P 1'
#
loop_
_entity.id
_entity.type
_entity.pdbx_description
1 polymer ?
#
loop_
_entity_poly.entity_id
_entity_poly.type
_entity_poly.pdbx_seq_one_letter_code
_entity_poly.pdbx_strand_id
1 'polypeptide(L)'
;MTDKPQKEQNTESAIRVRKVTDVHANWSSQGALQDGKFSYQLILDNGAREALIMPTVSDAKVLRDFFDDADSVYWDMDKEVLIFGKIQ
;
A
#
# COMPACT_ATOMS: atom_id res chain seq x y z
N MET A 1 -17.60 -7.12 31.99
CA MET A 1 -16.89 -6.00 31.33
C MET A 1 -15.87 -6.61 30.38
N THR A 2 -16.23 -6.94 29.13
CA THR A 2 -15.24 -7.40 28.12
C THR A 2 -15.70 -7.37 26.66
N ASP A 3 -16.91 -6.89 26.32
CA ASP A 3 -17.43 -6.99 24.93
C ASP A 3 -17.07 -5.84 23.98
N LYS A 4 -16.55 -4.71 24.48
CA LYS A 4 -16.19 -3.56 23.62
C LYS A 4 -15.02 -3.79 22.66
N PRO A 5 -13.87 -4.38 23.06
CA PRO A 5 -12.71 -4.48 22.16
C PRO A 5 -12.95 -5.42 20.96
N GLN A 6 -13.68 -6.53 21.17
CA GLN A 6 -13.92 -7.53 20.12
C GLN A 6 -14.85 -7.00 19.01
N LYS A 7 -15.86 -6.20 19.38
CA LYS A 7 -16.85 -5.68 18.42
C LYS A 7 -16.27 -4.57 17.54
N GLU A 8 -15.38 -3.75 18.09
CA GLU A 8 -14.64 -2.72 17.36
C GLU A 8 -13.63 -3.35 16.39
N GLN A 9 -12.85 -4.35 16.83
CA GLN A 9 -11.95 -5.13 15.95
C GLN A 9 -12.67 -5.80 14.77
N ASN A 10 -13.87 -6.36 15.00
CA ASN A 10 -14.67 -6.96 13.93
C ASN A 10 -15.16 -5.92 12.91
N THR A 11 -15.48 -4.71 13.36
CA THR A 11 -15.97 -3.63 12.49
C THR A 11 -14.83 -3.05 11.65
N GLU A 12 -13.65 -2.83 12.25
CA GLU A 12 -12.45 -2.39 11.52
C GLU A 12 -11.99 -3.42 10.47
N SER A 13 -12.19 -4.71 10.74
CA SER A 13 -11.87 -5.79 9.81
C SER A 13 -12.81 -5.86 8.61
N ALA A 14 -14.01 -5.27 8.69
CA ALA A 14 -14.96 -5.19 7.59
C ALA A 14 -14.61 -4.06 6.60
N ILE A 15 -13.76 -3.11 6.99
CA ILE A 15 -13.31 -2.04 6.11
C ILE A 15 -12.23 -2.61 5.19
N ARG A 16 -12.58 -2.77 3.91
CA ARG A 16 -11.73 -3.36 2.86
C ARG A 16 -10.88 -2.33 2.11
N VAL A 17 -11.17 -1.04 2.27
CA VAL A 17 -10.35 0.06 1.75
C VAL A 17 -9.57 0.66 2.91
N ARG A 18 -8.25 0.60 2.85
CA ARG A 18 -7.35 0.99 3.95
C ARG A 18 -6.54 2.21 3.57
N LYS A 19 -6.30 3.12 4.51
CA LYS A 19 -5.39 4.23 4.25
C LYS A 19 -3.96 3.70 4.21
N VAL A 20 -3.19 4.09 3.20
CA VAL A 20 -1.75 3.87 3.17
C VAL A 20 -1.11 4.94 4.04
N THR A 21 -0.42 4.54 5.10
CA THR A 21 0.23 5.44 6.06
C THR A 21 1.69 5.68 5.74
N ASP A 22 2.33 4.74 5.04
CA ASP A 22 3.71 4.85 4.59
C ASP A 22 3.94 3.96 3.36
N VAL A 23 4.94 4.29 2.55
CA VAL A 23 5.29 3.55 1.32
C VAL A 23 6.80 3.33 1.29
N HIS A 24 7.24 2.08 1.31
CA HIS A 24 8.66 1.74 1.25
C HIS A 24 9.02 1.21 -0.13
N ALA A 25 9.96 1.88 -0.79
CA ALA A 25 10.52 1.46 -2.06
C ALA A 25 11.58 0.37 -1.84
N ASN A 26 11.44 -0.75 -2.55
CA ASN A 26 12.33 -1.89 -2.46
C ASN A 26 12.89 -2.24 -3.85
N TRP A 27 14.16 -2.63 -3.90
CA TRP A 27 14.81 -3.20 -5.08
C TRP A 27 15.41 -4.56 -4.73
N SER A 28 15.25 -5.53 -5.62
CA SER A 28 15.79 -6.88 -5.44
C SER A 28 16.55 -7.37 -6.67
N SER A 29 17.75 -7.92 -6.45
CA SER A 29 18.52 -8.59 -7.50
C SER A 29 17.79 -9.85 -7.98
N GLN A 30 17.82 -10.10 -9.28
CA GLN A 30 17.23 -11.30 -9.90
C GLN A 30 18.30 -12.29 -10.38
N GLY A 31 19.55 -12.11 -9.93
CA GLY A 31 20.69 -12.91 -10.36
C GLY A 31 21.65 -12.13 -11.25
N ALA A 32 22.75 -12.80 -11.63
CA ALA A 32 23.80 -12.18 -12.42
C ALA A 32 23.28 -11.77 -13.81
N LEU A 33 23.60 -10.53 -14.22
CA LEU A 33 23.25 -9.97 -15.52
C LEU A 33 21.74 -9.92 -15.82
N GLN A 34 20.89 -9.97 -14.80
CA GLN A 34 19.45 -9.75 -14.92
C GLN A 34 19.06 -8.38 -14.35
N ASP A 35 18.05 -7.78 -14.95
CA ASP A 35 17.45 -6.56 -14.42
C ASP A 35 16.84 -6.84 -13.04
N GLY A 36 17.17 -5.96 -12.08
CA GLY A 36 16.54 -6.03 -10.77
C GLY A 36 15.08 -5.61 -10.82
N LYS A 37 14.30 -6.05 -9.83
CA LYS A 37 12.87 -5.71 -9.73
C LYS A 37 12.62 -4.71 -8.62
N PHE A 38 11.81 -3.70 -8.96
CA PHE A 38 11.27 -2.77 -7.98
C PHE A 38 9.95 -3.28 -7.40
N SER A 39 9.72 -2.94 -6.15
CA SER A 39 8.43 -3.14 -5.49
C SER A 39 8.18 -2.02 -4.50
N TYR A 40 6.91 -1.79 -4.18
CA TYR A 40 6.52 -0.93 -3.07
C TYR A 40 5.80 -1.76 -2.02
N GLN A 41 6.24 -1.63 -0.78
CA GLN A 41 5.53 -2.13 0.39
C GLN A 41 4.66 -0.99 0.92
N LEU A 42 3.34 -1.21 0.92
CA LEU A 42 2.34 -0.27 1.40
C LEU A 42 2.04 -0.61 2.85
N ILE A 43 2.35 0.31 3.76
CA ILE A 43 1.99 0.18 5.18
C ILE A 43 0.55 0.67 5.33
N LEU A 44 -0.35 -0.20 5.77
CA LEU A 44 -1.76 0.14 5.92
C LEU A 44 -2.07 0.59 7.34
N ASP A 45 -3.09 1.43 7.49
CA ASP A 45 -3.65 1.79 8.78
C ASP A 45 -3.97 0.54 9.64
N ASN A 46 -3.81 0.70 10.96
CA ASN A 46 -3.82 -0.37 11.97
C ASN A 46 -2.61 -1.33 11.92
N GLY A 47 -1.56 -0.97 11.18
CA GLY A 47 -0.15 -1.34 11.41
C GLY A 47 0.26 -2.81 11.27
N ALA A 48 -0.70 -3.74 11.23
CA ALA A 48 -0.45 -5.18 11.12
C ALA A 48 -0.71 -5.74 9.72
N ARG A 49 -1.05 -4.87 8.75
CA ARG A 49 -1.35 -5.27 7.37
C ARG A 49 -0.47 -4.48 6.41
N GLU A 50 0.11 -5.20 5.47
CA GLU A 50 0.95 -4.66 4.41
C GLU A 50 0.47 -5.21 3.08
N ALA A 51 0.62 -4.43 2.03
CA ALA A 51 0.43 -4.89 0.65
C ALA A 51 1.73 -4.69 -0.13
N LEU A 52 2.07 -5.66 -0.99
CA LEU A 52 3.23 -5.57 -1.87
C LEU A 52 2.74 -5.38 -3.30
N ILE A 53 3.16 -4.31 -3.94
CA ILE A 53 2.95 -4.11 -5.37
C ILE A 53 4.29 -4.18 -6.11
N MET A 54 4.28 -4.80 -7.30
CA MET A 54 5.47 -5.00 -8.13
C MET A 54 5.26 -4.35 -9.50
N PRO A 55 5.30 -3.01 -9.58
CA PRO A 55 5.12 -2.29 -10.83
C PRO A 55 6.29 -2.57 -11.80
N THR A 56 6.07 -2.26 -13.08
CA THR A 56 7.19 -2.11 -14.02
C THR A 56 8.08 -0.94 -13.61
N VAL A 57 9.29 -0.83 -14.17
CA VAL A 57 10.19 0.30 -13.88
C VAL A 57 9.57 1.65 -14.26
N SER A 58 8.88 1.72 -15.40
CA SER A 58 8.19 2.93 -15.84
C SER A 58 7.05 3.30 -14.90
N ASP A 59 6.24 2.33 -14.51
CA ASP A 59 5.11 2.58 -13.61
C ASP A 59 5.60 2.92 -12.21
N ALA A 60 6.71 2.34 -11.76
CA ALA A 60 7.30 2.63 -10.45
C ALA A 60 7.65 4.12 -10.31
N LYS A 61 8.14 4.74 -11.38
CA LYS A 61 8.44 6.17 -11.42
C LYS A 61 7.16 7.02 -11.36
N VAL A 62 6.14 6.67 -12.14
CA VAL A 62 4.84 7.36 -12.12
C VAL A 62 4.18 7.26 -10.74
N LEU A 63 4.21 6.07 -10.14
CA LEU A 63 3.67 5.84 -8.80
C LEU A 63 4.40 6.63 -7.72
N ARG A 64 5.74 6.75 -7.81
CA ARG A 64 6.51 7.61 -6.89
C ARG A 64 5.99 9.05 -6.93
N ASP A 65 5.79 9.59 -8.13
CA ASP A 65 5.32 10.97 -8.30
C ASP A 65 3.90 11.12 -7.73
N PHE A 66 3.00 10.17 -8.00
CA PHE A 66 1.66 10.19 -7.37
C PHE A 66 1.66 10.01 -5.86
N PHE A 67 2.58 9.24 -5.28
CA PHE A 67 2.69 9.11 -3.83
C PHE A 67 3.18 10.41 -3.17
N ASP A 68 4.00 11.20 -3.87
CA ASP A 68 4.50 12.49 -3.40
C ASP A 68 3.44 13.60 -3.55
N ASP A 69 2.71 13.61 -4.67
CA ASP A 69 1.76 14.67 -5.02
C ASP A 69 0.37 14.51 -4.38
N ALA A 70 -0.01 13.30 -3.95
CA ALA A 70 -1.35 13.03 -3.43
C ALA A 70 -1.50 13.38 -1.95
N ASP A 71 -2.56 14.12 -1.60
CA ASP A 71 -2.89 14.46 -0.21
C ASP A 71 -3.19 13.21 0.66
N SER A 72 -3.59 12.11 0.02
CA SER A 72 -3.89 10.83 0.66
C SER A 72 -3.86 9.69 -0.34
N VAL A 73 -3.58 8.49 0.16
CA VAL A 73 -3.51 7.27 -0.64
C VAL A 73 -4.25 6.17 0.10
N TYR A 74 -5.03 5.38 -0.63
CA TYR A 74 -5.78 4.24 -0.12
C TYR A 74 -5.51 2.99 -0.95
N TRP A 75 -5.66 1.83 -0.33
CA TRP A 75 -5.56 0.53 -0.96
C TRP A 75 -6.88 -0.22 -0.79
N ASP A 76 -7.53 -0.56 -1.90
CA ASP A 76 -8.66 -1.50 -1.91
C ASP A 76 -8.09 -2.93 -1.83
N MET A 77 -8.23 -3.57 -0.67
CA MET A 77 -7.69 -4.91 -0.42
C MET A 77 -8.37 -6.01 -1.23
N ASP A 78 -9.61 -5.80 -1.69
CA ASP A 78 -10.36 -6.82 -2.43
C ASP A 78 -10.10 -6.72 -3.93
N LYS A 79 -9.95 -5.48 -4.44
CA LYS A 79 -9.70 -5.22 -5.86
C LYS A 79 -8.22 -5.09 -6.20
N GLU A 80 -7.37 -4.95 -5.20
CA GLU A 80 -5.93 -4.69 -5.34
C GLU A 80 -5.65 -3.41 -6.17
N VAL A 81 -6.33 -2.32 -5.80
CA VAL A 81 -6.25 -1.02 -6.50
C VAL A 81 -5.77 0.08 -5.56
N LEU A 82 -4.79 0.87 -6.03
CA LEU A 82 -4.42 2.15 -5.42
C LEU A 82 -5.44 3.23 -5.78
N ILE A 83 -5.91 3.95 -4.77
CA ILE A 83 -6.81 5.08 -4.91
C ILE A 83 -6.09 6.31 -4.37
N PHE A 84 -5.72 7.21 -5.27
CA PHE A 84 -5.12 8.49 -4.92
C PHE A 84 -6.22 9.51 -4.64
N GLY A 85 -6.03 10.29 -3.58
CA GLY A 85 -6.87 11.43 -3.28
C GLY A 85 -6.63 12.57 -4.27
N LYS A 86 -6.86 13.80 -3.81
CA LYS A 86 -6.52 14.98 -4.61
C LYS A 86 -5.00 15.03 -4.85
N ILE A 87 -4.60 15.28 -6.09
CA ILE A 87 -3.21 15.47 -6.54
C ILE A 87 -2.96 16.99 -6.64
N GLN A 88 -1.82 17.46 -6.15
CA GLN A 88 -1.44 18.89 -6.17
C GLN A 88 -0.65 19.30 -7.40
#